data_AF-A0A847SLL0-F1
#
_entry.id   AF-A0A847SLL0-F1
#
_cell.length_a   1.000
_cell.length_b   1.000
_cell.length_c   1.000
_cell.angle_alpha   90.00
_cell.angle_beta   90.00
_cell.angle_gamma   90.00
#
_symmetry.space_group_name_H-M   'P 1'
#
loop_
_entity.id
_entity.type
_entity.pdbx_description
1 polymer ?
#
loop_
_entity_poly.entity_id
_entity_poly.type
_entity_poly.pdbx_seq_one_letter_code
_entity_poly.pdbx_strand_id
1 'polypeptide(L)'
;MQWRRFNGEVIHLPVKEEVRQAIVRETAKGFRLKVCIGTDSQVKGLDTEFATVIVFLREGHGGFMFIHNEKTKDRYSIKERMLVEVAKSIEIAYELCDLFTEYDVDMEVHADINTNPQFKSNLALREAMGYILGMGFAFKAKPEAFASSSCANKIVN
;
A
#
# COMPACT_ATOMS: atom_id res chain seq x y z
N MET A 1 -10.72 6.63 7.57
CA MET A 1 -9.25 6.67 7.74
C MET A 1 -8.77 8.11 7.51
N GLN A 2 -7.89 8.64 8.36
CA GLN A 2 -7.29 9.96 8.14
C GLN A 2 -5.99 9.81 7.35
N TRP A 3 -5.89 10.49 6.21
CA TRP A 3 -4.72 10.43 5.32
C TRP A 3 -3.93 11.72 5.38
N ARG A 4 -2.63 11.64 5.05
CA ARG A 4 -1.74 12.80 4.94
C ARG A 4 -0.74 12.64 3.81
N ARG A 5 -0.22 13.74 3.30
CA ARG A 5 0.91 13.80 2.37
C ARG A 5 2.24 13.59 3.13
N PHE A 6 3.32 13.35 2.40
CA PHE A 6 4.64 13.15 2.99
C PHE A 6 5.18 14.36 3.79
N ASN A 7 4.78 15.58 3.41
CA ASN A 7 5.11 16.81 4.14
C ASN A 7 4.30 16.99 5.45
N GLY A 8 3.40 16.07 5.78
CA GLY A 8 2.56 16.13 6.98
C GLY A 8 1.20 16.80 6.79
N GLU A 9 0.93 17.39 5.61
CA GLU A 9 -0.36 18.01 5.29
C GLU A 9 -1.48 16.97 5.32
N VAL A 10 -2.54 17.26 6.06
CA VAL A 10 -3.71 16.38 6.20
C VAL A 10 -4.57 16.45 4.94
N ILE A 11 -4.98 15.29 4.45
CA ILE A 11 -5.96 15.15 3.37
C ILE A 11 -7.34 15.14 4.02
N HIS A 12 -8.12 16.20 3.80
CA HIS A 12 -9.45 16.38 4.38
C HIS A 12 -10.56 15.70 3.55
N LEU A 13 -10.26 15.33 2.31
CA LEU A 13 -11.18 14.61 1.44
C LEU A 13 -11.14 13.09 1.71
N PRO A 14 -12.20 12.35 1.36
CA PRO A 14 -12.12 10.90 1.25
C PRO A 14 -10.93 10.51 0.36
N VAL A 15 -10.18 9.48 0.75
CA VAL A 15 -8.94 9.12 0.04
C VAL A 15 -9.19 8.82 -1.43
N LYS A 16 -10.29 8.16 -1.75
CA LYS A 16 -10.72 7.88 -3.12
C LYS A 16 -10.86 9.15 -3.96
N GLU A 17 -11.42 10.21 -3.39
CA GLU A 17 -11.57 11.48 -4.10
C GLU A 17 -10.23 12.20 -4.27
N GLU A 18 -9.37 12.23 -3.25
CA GLU A 18 -8.02 12.81 -3.40
C GLU A 18 -7.17 12.03 -4.41
N VAL A 19 -7.30 10.69 -4.46
CA VAL A 19 -6.65 9.84 -5.47
C VAL A 19 -7.14 10.19 -6.88
N ARG A 20 -8.46 10.32 -7.08
CA ARG A 20 -9.04 10.76 -8.36
C ARG A 20 -8.47 12.11 -8.79
N GLN A 21 -8.47 13.09 -7.89
CA GLN A 21 -7.92 14.42 -8.17
C GLN A 21 -6.43 14.37 -8.47
N ALA A 22 -5.67 13.53 -7.78
CA ALA A 22 -4.24 13.35 -8.03
C ALA A 22 -3.96 12.74 -9.41
N ILE A 23 -4.72 11.73 -9.83
CA ILE A 23 -4.62 11.14 -11.16
C ILE A 23 -4.89 12.20 -12.23
N VAL A 24 -6.05 12.86 -12.16
CA VAL A 24 -6.44 13.91 -13.13
C VAL A 24 -5.40 15.02 -13.20
N ARG A 25 -4.93 15.50 -12.05
CA ARG A 25 -3.94 16.58 -11.97
C ARG A 25 -2.60 16.21 -12.62
N GLU A 26 -2.09 15.00 -12.38
CA GLU A 26 -0.77 14.61 -12.90
C GLU A 26 -0.85 14.14 -14.36
N THR A 27 -1.93 13.48 -14.77
CA THR A 27 -2.18 13.14 -16.18
C THR A 27 -2.35 14.40 -17.03
N ALA A 28 -3.03 15.45 -16.52
CA ALA A 28 -3.14 16.74 -17.20
C ALA A 28 -1.77 17.43 -17.40
N LYS A 29 -0.77 17.10 -16.58
CA LYS A 29 0.62 17.55 -16.75
C LYS A 29 1.43 16.67 -17.72
N GLY A 30 0.81 15.64 -18.31
CA GLY A 30 1.44 14.72 -19.25
C GLY A 30 2.21 13.57 -18.60
N PHE A 31 2.03 13.31 -17.30
CA PHE A 31 2.69 12.18 -16.64
C PHE A 31 1.87 10.89 -16.81
N ARG A 32 2.57 9.81 -17.18
CA ARG A 32 2.06 8.45 -17.02
C ARG A 32 2.30 8.01 -15.58
N LEU A 33 1.25 7.50 -14.95
CA LEU A 33 1.27 7.11 -13.55
C LEU A 33 1.29 5.59 -13.39
N LYS A 34 2.00 5.16 -12.36
CA LYS A 34 1.89 3.83 -11.78
C LYS A 34 1.66 3.97 -10.27
N VAL A 35 0.72 3.24 -9.72
CA VAL A 35 0.38 3.30 -8.30
C VAL A 35 0.83 2.03 -7.58
N CYS A 36 1.51 2.18 -6.45
CA CYS A 36 1.97 1.08 -5.62
C CYS A 36 1.41 1.25 -4.20
N ILE A 37 0.68 0.26 -3.70
CA ILE A 37 0.06 0.29 -2.37
C ILE A 37 0.78 -0.72 -1.47
N GLY A 38 1.14 -0.31 -0.26
CA GLY A 38 1.78 -1.21 0.69
C GLY A 38 1.58 -0.79 2.13
N THR A 39 1.67 -1.75 3.04
CA THR A 39 1.60 -1.52 4.47
C THR A 39 2.80 -2.14 5.16
N ASP A 40 3.27 -1.49 6.21
CA ASP A 40 4.28 -2.02 7.14
C ASP A 40 3.86 -1.70 8.58
N SER A 41 4.48 -2.36 9.56
CA SER A 41 4.17 -2.16 10.97
C SER A 41 5.37 -2.18 11.90
N GLN A 42 5.23 -1.60 13.08
CA GLN A 42 6.26 -1.62 14.12
C GLN A 42 5.64 -1.77 15.52
N VAL A 43 6.25 -2.61 16.36
CA VAL A 43 5.87 -2.69 17.79
C VAL A 43 6.62 -1.61 18.55
N LYS A 44 5.89 -0.74 19.25
CA LYS A 44 6.41 0.36 20.07
C LYS A 44 5.85 0.24 21.49
N GLY A 45 6.58 -0.47 22.35
CA GLY A 45 6.15 -0.75 23.72
C GLY A 45 4.92 -1.65 23.75
N LEU A 46 3.77 -1.10 24.16
CA LEU A 46 2.49 -1.82 24.20
C LEU A 46 1.66 -1.67 22.92
N ASP A 47 2.04 -0.73 22.05
CA ASP A 47 1.29 -0.43 20.83
C ASP A 47 1.94 -1.11 19.62
N THR A 48 1.12 -1.55 18.68
CA THR A 48 1.54 -1.85 17.30
C THR A 48 1.05 -0.72 16.40
N GLU A 49 1.97 -0.08 15.69
CA GLU A 49 1.68 0.97 14.73
C GLU A 49 1.79 0.42 13.31
N PHE A 50 0.75 0.61 12.50
CA PHE A 50 0.72 0.30 11.08
C PHE A 50 0.82 1.60 10.28
N ALA A 51 1.49 1.54 9.13
CA ALA A 51 1.46 2.57 8.11
C ALA A 51 1.09 1.97 6.77
N THR A 52 0.00 2.44 6.18
CA THR A 52 -0.38 2.14 4.80
C THR A 52 -0.04 3.33 3.92
N VAL A 53 0.58 3.07 2.77
CA VAL A 53 0.95 4.10 1.80
C VAL A 53 0.34 3.81 0.44
N ILE A 54 -0.07 4.88 -0.25
CA ILE A 54 -0.41 4.88 -1.67
C ILE A 54 0.66 5.70 -2.37
N VAL A 55 1.56 5.05 -3.08
CA VAL A 55 2.66 5.70 -3.79
C VAL A 55 2.31 5.89 -5.26
N PHE A 56 2.46 7.11 -5.75
CA PHE A 56 2.30 7.47 -7.14
C PHE A 56 3.68 7.67 -7.75
N LEU A 57 4.03 6.82 -8.70
CA LEU A 57 5.22 6.99 -9.54
C LEU A 57 4.82 7.69 -10.82
N ARG A 58 5.55 8.76 -11.16
CA ARG A 58 5.55 9.39 -12.47
C ARG A 58 6.71 8.81 -13.24
N GLU A 59 6.46 8.16 -14.36
CA GLU A 59 7.52 7.52 -15.15
C GLU A 59 8.64 8.52 -15.48
N GLY A 60 9.86 8.23 -15.01
CA GLY A 60 11.04 9.10 -15.20
C GLY A 60 11.09 10.38 -14.34
N HIS A 61 10.10 10.66 -13.49
CA HIS A 61 9.94 11.95 -12.79
C HIS A 61 9.70 11.82 -11.28
N GLY A 62 10.17 10.72 -10.69
CA GLY A 62 10.00 10.43 -9.26
C GLY A 62 8.54 10.20 -8.87
N GLY A 63 8.17 10.51 -7.63
CA GLY A 63 6.83 10.21 -7.15
C GLY A 63 6.41 11.00 -5.92
N PHE A 64 5.20 10.73 -5.45
CA PHE A 64 4.65 11.24 -4.20
C PHE A 64 3.84 10.14 -3.54
N MET A 65 3.43 10.33 -2.28
CA MET A 65 2.63 9.34 -1.58
C MET A 65 1.63 9.94 -0.61
N PHE A 66 0.56 9.19 -0.38
CA PHE A 66 -0.38 9.39 0.72
C PHE A 66 -0.12 8.34 1.79
N ILE A 67 -0.30 8.74 3.04
CA ILE A 67 0.07 7.96 4.22
C ILE A 67 -1.13 7.90 5.15
N HIS A 68 -1.45 6.70 5.61
CA HIS A 68 -2.38 6.45 6.70
C HIS A 68 -1.65 5.75 7.83
N ASN A 69 -1.84 6.22 9.06
CA ASN A 69 -1.29 5.61 10.27
C ASN A 69 -2.41 5.10 11.16
N GLU A 70 -2.22 3.91 11.73
CA GLU A 70 -3.16 3.30 12.68
C GLU A 70 -2.37 2.70 13.84
N LYS A 71 -2.89 2.85 15.06
CA LYS A 71 -2.31 2.26 16.26
C LYS A 71 -3.32 1.35 16.93
N THR A 72 -2.85 0.20 17.41
CA THR A 72 -3.65 -0.74 18.20
C THR A 72 -2.84 -1.29 19.36
N LYS A 73 -3.53 -1.72 20.42
CA LYS A 73 -2.95 -2.42 21.57
C LYS A 73 -3.01 -3.94 21.41
N ASP A 74 -3.56 -4.43 20.30
CA ASP A 74 -3.59 -5.84 19.99
C ASP A 74 -2.17 -6.38 19.87
N ARG A 75 -1.96 -7.55 20.45
CA ARG A 75 -0.67 -8.24 20.39
C ARG A 75 -0.69 -9.20 19.22
N TYR A 76 0.13 -8.90 18.23
CA TYR A 76 0.33 -9.76 17.07
C TYR A 76 1.69 -10.45 17.16
N SER A 77 1.74 -11.73 16.80
CA SER A 77 2.97 -12.38 16.37
C SER A 77 3.46 -11.75 15.06
N ILE A 78 4.73 -11.98 14.71
CA ILE A 78 5.31 -11.52 13.44
C ILE A 78 4.46 -11.99 12.24
N LYS A 79 4.00 -13.24 12.26
CA LYS A 79 3.19 -13.80 11.17
C LYS A 79 1.83 -13.12 11.04
N GLU A 80 1.17 -12.82 12.17
CA GLU A 80 -0.12 -12.14 12.15
C GLU A 80 0.02 -10.71 11.64
N ARG A 81 1.07 -9.98 12.05
CA ARG A 81 1.34 -8.64 11.51
C ARG A 81 1.52 -8.64 10.00
N MET A 82 2.31 -9.58 9.47
CA MET A 82 2.49 -9.72 8.02
C MET A 82 1.17 -9.96 7.28
N LEU A 83 0.26 -10.75 7.86
CA LEU A 83 -1.07 -10.97 7.29
C LEU A 83 -1.94 -9.70 7.36
N VAL A 84 -1.89 -8.96 8.48
CA VAL A 84 -2.62 -7.70 8.64
C VAL A 84 -2.09 -6.62 7.69
N GLU A 85 -0.78 -6.52 7.48
CA GLU A 85 -0.15 -5.63 6.51
C GLU A 85 -0.66 -5.89 5.09
N VAL A 86 -0.70 -7.16 4.68
CA VAL A 86 -1.24 -7.56 3.38
C VAL A 86 -2.73 -7.23 3.29
N ALA A 87 -3.52 -7.58 4.30
CA ALA A 87 -4.97 -7.32 4.31
C ALA A 87 -5.29 -5.82 4.18
N LYS A 88 -4.61 -4.96 4.97
CA LYS A 88 -4.78 -3.50 4.89
C LYS A 88 -4.42 -2.95 3.52
N SER A 89 -3.38 -3.50 2.87
CA SER A 89 -2.99 -3.08 1.52
C SER A 89 -4.04 -3.47 0.47
N ILE A 90 -4.63 -4.66 0.60
CA ILE A 90 -5.70 -5.14 -0.28
C ILE A 90 -6.98 -4.32 -0.12
N GLU A 91 -7.34 -3.97 1.11
CA GLU A 91 -8.52 -3.16 1.39
C GLU A 91 -8.50 -1.83 0.61
N ILE A 92 -7.36 -1.13 0.66
CA ILE A 92 -7.18 0.13 -0.09
C ILE A 92 -7.14 -0.12 -1.61
N ALA A 93 -6.48 -1.19 -2.06
CA ALA A 93 -6.46 -1.53 -3.48
C ALA A 93 -7.87 -1.81 -4.03
N TYR A 94 -8.72 -2.48 -3.24
CA TYR A 94 -10.10 -2.76 -3.61
C TYR A 94 -10.96 -1.49 -3.63
N GLU A 95 -10.81 -0.60 -2.63
CA GLU A 95 -11.52 0.69 -2.57
C GLU A 95 -11.27 1.56 -3.81
N LEU A 96 -10.04 1.51 -4.35
CA LEU A 96 -9.54 2.35 -5.44
C LEU A 96 -9.54 1.67 -6.82
N CYS A 97 -9.89 0.38 -6.90
CA CYS A 97 -9.84 -0.45 -8.11
C CYS A 97 -10.51 0.21 -9.31
N ASP A 98 -11.75 0.65 -9.11
CA ASP A 98 -12.59 1.23 -10.16
C ASP A 98 -11.97 2.50 -10.75
N LEU A 99 -11.33 3.33 -9.92
CA LEU A 99 -10.61 4.51 -10.40
C LEU A 99 -9.43 4.12 -11.29
N PHE A 100 -8.64 3.15 -10.89
CA PHE A 100 -7.47 2.74 -11.67
C PHE A 100 -7.88 2.13 -13.00
N THR A 101 -8.99 1.39 -13.04
CA THR A 101 -9.60 0.92 -14.30
C THR A 101 -10.16 2.07 -15.13
N GLU A 102 -10.88 3.03 -14.52
CA GLU A 102 -11.49 4.18 -15.20
C GLU A 102 -10.45 5.05 -15.91
N TYR A 103 -9.28 5.25 -15.28
CA TYR A 103 -8.21 6.12 -15.77
C TYR A 103 -7.03 5.39 -16.43
N ASP A 104 -7.13 4.06 -16.63
CA ASP A 104 -6.06 3.23 -17.20
C ASP A 104 -4.70 3.40 -16.48
N VAL A 105 -4.74 3.34 -15.14
CA VAL A 105 -3.55 3.48 -14.28
C VAL A 105 -3.14 2.12 -13.75
N ASP A 106 -1.90 1.71 -14.02
CA ASP A 106 -1.33 0.47 -13.49
C ASP A 106 -1.25 0.52 -11.95
N MET A 107 -1.70 -0.55 -11.29
CA MET A 107 -1.65 -0.67 -9.83
C MET A 107 -0.95 -1.96 -9.38
N GLU A 108 -0.10 -1.82 -8.37
CA GLU A 108 0.59 -2.92 -7.72
C GLU A 108 0.35 -2.94 -6.21
N VAL A 109 0.07 -4.12 -5.66
CA VAL A 109 0.10 -4.36 -4.21
C VAL A 109 1.47 -4.87 -3.82
N HIS A 110 2.14 -4.15 -2.93
CA HIS A 110 3.48 -4.42 -2.45
C HIS A 110 3.40 -5.00 -1.04
N ALA A 111 3.87 -6.22 -0.88
CA ALA A 111 3.91 -6.88 0.42
C ALA A 111 5.35 -7.15 0.85
N ASP A 112 5.65 -6.84 2.11
CA ASP A 112 6.94 -7.17 2.70
C ASP A 112 7.00 -8.65 3.12
N ILE A 113 7.08 -9.52 2.11
CA ILE A 113 7.20 -10.97 2.31
C ILE A 113 8.45 -11.46 1.59
N ASN A 114 9.20 -12.31 2.27
CA ASN A 114 10.25 -13.08 1.62
C ASN A 114 9.61 -14.25 0.84
N THR A 115 9.77 -14.25 -0.48
CA THR A 115 9.18 -15.25 -1.39
C THR A 115 9.90 -16.60 -1.37
N ASN A 116 10.95 -16.75 -0.56
CA ASN A 116 11.66 -18.02 -0.44
C ASN A 116 10.68 -19.14 -0.03
N PRO A 117 10.52 -20.21 -0.83
CA PRO A 117 9.56 -21.29 -0.61
C PRO A 117 9.80 -22.08 0.70
N GLN A 118 10.96 -21.91 1.34
CA GLN A 118 11.25 -22.46 2.68
C GLN A 118 10.57 -21.70 3.82
N PHE A 119 10.20 -20.43 3.59
CA PHE A 119 9.38 -19.69 4.55
C PHE A 119 7.93 -20.12 4.39
N LYS A 120 7.35 -20.60 5.49
CA LYS A 120 5.93 -21.00 5.62
C LYS A 120 5.01 -19.78 5.53
N SER A 121 5.05 -19.07 4.41
CA SER A 121 4.02 -18.14 3.97
C SER A 121 2.72 -18.93 3.90
N ASN A 122 1.89 -18.72 4.92
CA ASN A 122 0.71 -19.49 5.28
C ASN A 122 -0.25 -19.66 4.09
N LEU A 123 -1.06 -20.72 4.07
CA LEU A 123 -2.13 -20.93 3.09
C LEU A 123 -2.99 -19.66 2.92
N ALA A 124 -3.33 -18.97 4.02
CA ALA A 124 -4.08 -17.72 4.00
C ALA A 124 -3.42 -16.61 3.18
N LEU A 125 -2.09 -16.53 3.19
CA LEU A 125 -1.35 -15.57 2.39
C LEU A 125 -1.36 -15.95 0.90
N ARG A 126 -1.25 -17.26 0.60
CA ARG A 126 -1.38 -17.76 -0.78
C ARG A 126 -2.79 -17.54 -1.34
N GLU A 127 -3.81 -17.72 -0.52
CA GLU A 127 -5.19 -17.43 -0.88
C GLU A 127 -5.38 -15.93 -1.15
N ALA A 128 -4.91 -15.06 -0.26
CA ALA A 128 -4.95 -13.61 -0.47
C ALA A 128 -4.22 -13.18 -1.76
N MET A 129 -3.02 -13.71 -2.02
CA MET A 129 -2.31 -13.47 -3.28
C MET A 129 -3.09 -14.00 -4.49
N GLY A 130 -3.70 -15.18 -4.39
CA GLY A 130 -4.54 -15.76 -5.44
C GLY A 130 -5.76 -14.89 -5.76
N TYR A 131 -6.41 -14.31 -4.75
CA TYR A 131 -7.52 -13.36 -4.93
C TYR A 131 -7.06 -12.08 -5.66
N ILE A 132 -5.94 -11.48 -5.25
CA ILE A 132 -5.38 -10.27 -5.87
C ILE A 132 -5.06 -10.52 -7.35
N LEU A 133 -4.39 -11.63 -7.65
CA LEU A 133 -4.08 -12.02 -9.03
C LEU A 133 -5.36 -12.29 -9.83
N GLY A 134 -6.37 -12.91 -9.22
CA GLY A 134 -7.67 -13.16 -9.84
C GLY A 134 -8.47 -11.89 -10.16
N MET A 135 -8.20 -10.78 -9.45
CA MET A 135 -8.75 -9.44 -9.75
C MET A 135 -7.97 -8.70 -10.86
N GLY A 136 -6.89 -9.29 -11.37
CA GLY A 136 -6.04 -8.68 -12.40
C GLY A 136 -4.98 -7.73 -11.85
N PHE A 137 -4.80 -7.66 -10.53
CA PHE A 137 -3.79 -6.80 -9.92
C PHE A 137 -2.43 -7.48 -9.83
N ALA A 138 -1.39 -6.71 -10.10
CA ALA A 138 -0.02 -7.16 -9.94
C ALA A 138 0.36 -7.16 -8.45
N PHE A 139 0.85 -8.31 -7.97
CA PHE A 139 1.40 -8.44 -6.63
C PHE A 139 2.93 -8.48 -6.69
N LYS A 140 3.59 -7.65 -5.87
CA LYS A 140 5.05 -7.58 -5.76
C LYS A 140 5.48 -7.88 -4.33
N ALA A 141 6.53 -8.68 -4.22
CA ALA A 141 7.22 -8.98 -2.97
C ALA A 141 8.63 -8.38 -3.00
N LYS A 142 9.43 -8.54 -1.94
CA LYS A 142 10.83 -8.09 -1.97
C LYS A 142 11.64 -8.84 -3.05
N PRO A 143 12.57 -8.16 -3.75
CA PRO A 143 12.99 -6.77 -3.56
C PRO A 143 12.15 -5.69 -4.27
N GLU A 144 11.14 -6.06 -5.06
CA GLU A 144 10.34 -5.12 -5.87
C GLU A 144 9.27 -4.37 -5.06
N ALA A 145 8.94 -4.84 -3.85
CA ALA A 145 7.90 -4.32 -2.97
C ALA A 145 8.24 -3.03 -2.20
N PHE A 146 8.77 -1.99 -2.85
CA PHE A 146 9.27 -0.79 -2.17
C PHE A 146 8.21 0.02 -1.38
N ALA A 147 6.94 0.01 -1.77
CA ALA A 147 5.89 0.75 -1.06
C ALA A 147 5.71 0.25 0.38
N SER A 148 5.73 -1.07 0.62
CA SER A 148 5.78 -1.62 1.98
C SER A 148 7.19 -1.55 2.56
N SER A 149 8.19 -2.08 1.87
CA SER A 149 9.53 -2.31 2.44
C SER A 149 10.36 -1.05 2.69
N SER A 150 10.00 0.07 2.07
CA SER A 150 10.77 1.31 2.13
C SER A 150 9.89 2.49 2.52
N CYS A 151 8.78 2.72 1.81
CA CYS A 151 7.92 3.89 2.05
C CYS A 151 7.15 3.76 3.37
N ALA A 152 6.38 2.70 3.57
CA ALA A 152 5.66 2.46 4.82
C ALA A 152 6.63 2.27 6.01
N ASN A 153 7.69 1.49 5.83
CA ASN A 153 8.75 1.30 6.82
C ASN A 153 9.37 2.63 7.31
N LYS A 154 9.55 3.62 6.41
CA LYS A 154 10.03 4.96 6.80
C LYS A 154 9.05 5.74 7.68
N ILE A 155 7.76 5.42 7.63
CA ILE A 155 6.74 6.09 8.42
C ILE A 155 6.64 5.51 9.84
N VAL A 156 6.82 4.19 9.98
CA VAL A 156 6.70 3.50 11.28
C VAL A 156 8.01 3.43 12.07
N ASN A 157 9.18 3.57 11.44
CA ASN A 157 10.47 3.63 12.16
C ASN A 157 10.76 4.97 12.82
#